data_AF-A0ABD6F1S8-F1
#
_entry.id   AF-A0ABD6F1S8-F1
#
_cell.length_a   1.000
_cell.length_b   1.000
_cell.length_c   1.000
_cell.angle_alpha   90.00
_cell.angle_beta   90.00
_cell.angle_gamma   90.00
#
_symmetry.space_group_name_H-M   'P 1'
#
loop_
_entity.id
_entity.type
_entity.pdbx_description
1 polymer ?
#
loop_
_entity_poly.entity_id
_entity_poly.type
_entity_poly.pdbx_seq_one_letter_code
_entity_poly.pdbx_strand_id
1 'polypeptide(L)' 'GKMPFEKGVGFDLVITNEPYAFQIYVNGERFTTFAHRLDPSDISGLQIQGDIELTGIQIRSD' A
#
# COMPACT_ATOMS: atom_id res chain seq x y z
N GLY A 1 5.44 3.37 -14.92
CA GLY A 1 5.97 2.11 -14.37
C GLY A 1 5.21 0.94 -14.97
N LYS A 2 5.74 -0.28 -14.86
CA LYS A 2 5.03 -1.51 -15.26
C LYS A 2 3.88 -1.79 -14.27
N MET A 3 2.77 -2.35 -14.74
CA MET A 3 1.67 -2.80 -13.88
C MET A 3 2.12 -4.01 -13.04
N PRO A 4 2.02 -3.99 -11.69
CA PRO A 4 2.47 -5.08 -10.84
C PRO A 4 1.39 -6.14 -10.56
N PHE A 5 0.13 -5.92 -11.01
CA PHE A 5 -0.99 -6.83 -10.77
C PHE A 5 -1.49 -7.49 -12.06
N GLU A 6 -2.07 -8.68 -11.91
CA GLU A 6 -2.68 -9.47 -12.98
C GLU A 6 -4.13 -9.81 -12.62
N LYS A 7 -5.04 -9.77 -13.61
CA LYS A 7 -6.47 -10.01 -13.38
C LYS A 7 -6.70 -11.46 -12.93
N GLY A 8 -7.44 -11.62 -11.83
CA GLY A 8 -7.80 -12.94 -11.28
C GLY A 8 -6.69 -13.62 -10.50
N VAL A 9 -5.55 -12.96 -10.30
CA VAL A 9 -4.43 -13.45 -9.49
C VAL A 9 -4.38 -12.67 -8.18
N GLY A 10 -4.28 -13.39 -7.05
CA GLY A 10 -4.12 -12.77 -5.73
C GLY A 10 -2.78 -12.04 -5.58
N PHE A 11 -2.73 -11.06 -4.70
CA PHE A 11 -1.51 -10.32 -4.40
C PHE A 11 -1.47 -9.89 -2.92
N ASP A 12 -0.25 -9.73 -2.41
CA ASP A 12 0.00 -9.07 -1.13
C ASP A 12 0.44 -7.62 -1.39
N LEU A 13 -0.24 -6.66 -0.77
CA LEU A 13 0.10 -5.25 -0.82
C LEU A 13 0.49 -4.76 0.58
N VAL A 14 1.71 -4.26 0.70
CA VAL A 14 2.19 -3.63 1.94
C VAL A 14 2.49 -2.18 1.69
N ILE A 15 1.90 -1.30 2.50
CA ILE A 15 2.14 0.14 2.49
C ILE A 15 2.71 0.51 3.86
N THR A 16 3.96 0.96 3.87
CA THR A 16 4.65 1.41 5.08
C THR A 16 4.70 2.93 5.10
N ASN A 17 4.25 3.54 6.20
CA ASN A 17 4.33 4.97 6.41
C ASN A 17 5.69 5.35 7.02
N GLU A 18 6.66 5.74 6.18
CA GLU A 18 7.98 6.20 6.62
C GLU A 18 8.00 7.73 6.82
N PRO A 19 9.00 8.31 7.52
CA PRO A 19 9.03 9.74 7.82
C PRO A 19 8.93 10.69 6.61
N TYR A 20 9.36 10.26 5.41
CA TYR A 20 9.43 11.12 4.22
C TYR A 20 8.56 10.64 3.05
N ALA A 21 8.12 9.39 3.04
CA ALA A 21 7.35 8.80 1.96
C ALA A 21 6.59 7.56 2.41
N PHE A 22 5.55 7.18 1.68
CA PHE A 22 5.10 5.80 1.70
C PHE A 22 6.08 4.91 0.94
N GLN A 23 6.43 3.75 1.51
CA GLN A 23 7.08 2.65 0.81
C GLN A 23 6.01 1.62 0.43
N ILE A 24 5.98 1.23 -0.85
CA ILE A 24 4.95 0.32 -1.37
C ILE A 24 5.61 -0.93 -1.90
N TYR A 25 5.17 -2.09 -1.40
CA TYR A 25 5.64 -3.41 -1.80
C TYR A 25 4.48 -4.22 -2.36
N VAL A 26 4.74 -4.98 -3.42
CA VAL A 26 3.80 -5.93 -4.01
C VAL A 26 4.46 -7.31 -4.01
N ASN A 27 3.80 -8.30 -3.41
CA ASN A 27 4.31 -9.67 -3.28
C ASN A 27 5.73 -9.73 -2.66
N GLY A 28 5.98 -8.87 -1.66
CA GLY A 28 7.27 -8.78 -0.96
C GLY A 28 8.37 -7.99 -1.68
N GLU A 29 8.18 -7.60 -2.95
CA GLU A 29 9.15 -6.82 -3.71
C GLU A 29 8.84 -5.32 -3.67
N ARG A 30 9.88 -4.48 -3.57
CA ARG A 30 9.72 -3.02 -3.56
C ARG A 30 9.22 -2.54 -4.93
N PHE A 31 8.00 -1.99 -4.95
CA PHE A 31 7.39 -1.48 -6.17
C PHE A 31 7.72 -0.01 -6.40
N THR A 32 7.40 0.85 -5.42
CA THR A 32 7.61 2.30 -5.57
C THR A 32 7.58 3.04 -4.23
N THR A 33 7.84 4.34 -4.27
CA THR A 33 7.69 5.26 -3.15
C THR A 33 6.80 6.43 -3.53
N PHE A 34 6.09 6.98 -2.55
CA PHE A 34 5.28 8.19 -2.74
C PHE A 34 5.64 9.20 -1.65
N ALA A 35 6.32 10.29 -2.04
CA ALA A 35 6.69 11.35 -1.11
C ALA A 35 5.47 11.98 -0.46
N HIS A 36 5.55 12.19 0.85
CA HIS A 36 4.47 12.81 1.61
C HIS A 36 4.20 14.24 1.12
N ARG A 37 2.92 14.60 1.09
CA ARG A 37 2.45 15.96 0.72
C ARG A 37 1.88 16.72 1.92
N LEU A 38 1.70 16.03 3.04
CA LEU A 38 1.21 16.51 4.33
C LEU A 38 2.04 15.82 5.42
N ASP A 39 1.81 16.17 6.68
CA ASP A 39 2.47 15.49 7.79
C ASP A 39 2.09 14.00 7.80
N PRO A 40 3.06 13.07 7.84
CA PRO A 40 2.79 11.64 7.88
C PRO A 40 1.92 11.21 9.08
N SER A 41 1.93 11.99 10.16
CA SER A 41 1.16 11.71 11.37
C SER A 41 -0.33 12.10 11.26
N ASP A 42 -0.70 12.92 10.28
CA ASP A 42 -2.10 13.33 10.04
C ASP A 42 -2.91 12.23 9.32
N ILE A 43 -2.26 11.15 8.86
CA ILE A 43 -2.91 10.07 8.12
C ILE A 43 -3.60 9.12 9.10
N SER A 44 -4.93 9.08 9.08
CA SER A 44 -5.72 8.30 10.05
C SER A 44 -6.74 7.33 9.45
N GLY A 45 -6.80 7.21 8.12
CA GLY A 45 -7.85 6.45 7.44
C GLY A 45 -7.31 5.60 6.29
N LEU A 46 -7.93 4.44 6.10
CA LEU A 46 -7.72 3.56 4.95
C LEU A 46 -9.04 3.42 4.19
N GLN A 47 -8.98 3.66 2.88
CA GLN A 47 -10.10 3.46 1.97
C GLN A 47 -9.67 2.55 0.83
N ILE A 48 -10.44 1.49 0.60
CA ILE A 48 -10.24 0.55 -0.50
C ILE A 48 -11.51 0.54 -1.33
N GLN A 49 -11.38 0.74 -2.65
CA GLN A 49 -12.49 0.82 -3.59
C GLN A 49 -12.11 0.23 -4.94
N GLY A 50 -13.11 -0.12 -5.74
CA GLY A 50 -12.94 -0.65 -7.09
C GLY A 50 -13.20 -2.15 -7.19
N ASP A 51 -12.78 -2.73 -8.30
CA ASP A 51 -12.92 -4.17 -8.60
C ASP A 51 -11.80 -4.95 -7.91
N ILE A 52 -12.03 -5.31 -6.65
CA ILE A 52 -11.09 -6.05 -5.81
C ILE A 52 -11.85 -6.95 -4.82
N GLU A 53 -11.34 -8.15 -4.61
CA GLU A 53 -11.76 -9.02 -3.51
C GLU A 53 -10.73 -8.95 -2.38
N LEU A 54 -11.18 -8.65 -1.16
CA LEU A 54 -10.31 -8.55 0.01
C LEU A 54 -10.35 -9.86 0.80
N THR A 55 -9.20 -10.51 0.94
CA THR A 55 -9.05 -11.72 1.74
C THR A 55 -8.63 -11.43 3.18
N GLY A 56 -7.99 -10.28 3.42
CA GLY A 56 -7.60 -9.84 4.77
C GLY A 56 -6.96 -8.46 4.79
N ILE A 57 -7.01 -7.81 5.94
CA ILE A 57 -6.30 -6.55 6.22
C ILE A 57 -5.59 -6.73 7.55
N GLN A 58 -4.32 -6.34 7.61
CA GLN A 58 -3.56 -6.25 8.84
C GLN A 58 -2.99 -4.85 8.99
N ILE A 59 -3.35 -4.15 10.07
CA ILE A 59 -2.75 -2.87 10.45
C ILE A 59 -1.80 -3.16 11.61
N ARG A 60 -0.57 -2.68 11.50
CA ARG A 60 0.44 -2.77 12.55
C ARG A 60 0.79 -1.36 13.01
N SER A 61 0.82 -1.18 14.32
CA SER A 61 1.37 -0.01 14.97
C SER A 61 2.61 -0.52 15.69
N ASP A 62 3.77 -0.03 15.28
CA ASP A 62 5.02 -0.33 15.96
C ASP A 62 5.06 0.39 17.32
#